data_AF-A0A7Y1VWA1-F1
#
_entry.id   AF-A0A7Y1VWA1-F1
#
_cell.length_a   1.000
_cell.length_b   1.000
_cell.length_c   1.000
_cell.angle_alpha   90.00
_cell.angle_beta   90.00
_cell.angle_gamma   90.00
#
_symmetry.space_group_name_H-M   'P 1'
#
loop_
_entity.id
_entity.type
_entity.pdbx_description
1 polymer ?
#
loop_
_entity_poly.entity_id
_entity_poly.type
_entity_poly.pdbx_seq_one_letter_code
_entity_poly.pdbx_strand_id
1 'polypeptide(L)'
;CSPGAFIYWDWGYAQVCPEQPFIYAALVMCRIISIPAENKLCLDLGHKSIAPENPLNKRVHFLNATVLSFIGQSEEHLVVEVEKNHQWKIGDVWYGVPIHICPTVALYDFGHEIISGKPASIWKTIARDRKITY
;
A
#
# COMPACT_ATOMS: atom_id res chain seq x y z
N CYS A 1 -7.17 14.39 22.48
CA CYS A 1 -6.75 13.29 21.59
C CYS A 1 -5.28 13.47 21.22
N SER A 2 -4.52 12.38 21.08
CA SER A 2 -3.11 12.39 20.66
C SER A 2 -2.96 11.64 19.33
N PRO A 3 -3.29 12.29 18.19
CA PRO A 3 -3.26 11.63 16.89
C PRO A 3 -1.83 11.29 16.48
N GLY A 4 -1.60 10.08 15.97
CA GLY A 4 -0.28 9.64 15.49
C GLY A 4 -0.19 9.47 13.97
N ALA A 5 -1.29 9.08 13.31
CA ALA A 5 -1.27 8.75 11.89
C ALA A 5 -1.00 9.97 10.97
N PHE A 6 -1.20 11.20 11.46
CA PHE A 6 -1.06 12.44 10.68
C PHE A 6 0.32 12.64 10.05
N ILE A 7 1.38 12.01 10.59
CA ILE A 7 2.74 12.10 10.02
C ILE A 7 2.86 11.38 8.66
N TYR A 8 2.04 10.36 8.43
CA TYR A 8 2.01 9.59 7.18
C TYR A 8 0.75 9.85 6.38
N TRP A 9 -0.37 10.01 7.08
CA TRP A 9 -1.73 9.97 6.57
C TRP A 9 -2.06 8.64 5.87
N ASP A 10 -3.34 8.31 5.77
CA ASP A 10 -3.79 7.09 5.10
C ASP A 10 -5.13 7.31 4.41
N TRP A 11 -5.53 6.36 3.58
CA TRP A 11 -6.78 6.52 2.83
C TRP A 11 -7.99 6.48 3.75
N GLY A 12 -7.96 5.67 4.82
CA GLY A 12 -9.04 5.59 5.80
C GLY A 12 -9.33 6.95 6.43
N TYR A 13 -8.30 7.61 6.98
CA TYR A 13 -8.39 8.95 7.54
C TYR A 13 -8.81 10.00 6.51
N ALA A 14 -8.30 9.92 5.28
CA ALA A 14 -8.71 10.83 4.21
C ALA A 14 -10.22 10.74 3.88
N GLN A 15 -10.85 9.57 4.06
CA GLN A 15 -12.29 9.42 3.85
C GLN A 15 -13.12 9.93 5.03
N VAL A 16 -12.64 9.77 6.27
CA VAL A 16 -13.41 10.15 7.47
C VAL A 16 -13.17 11.59 7.95
N CYS A 17 -12.04 12.18 7.56
CA CYS A 17 -11.65 13.56 7.89
C CYS A 17 -11.26 14.33 6.61
N PRO A 18 -12.18 14.50 5.64
CA PRO A 18 -11.91 15.14 4.36
C PRO A 18 -11.52 16.63 4.48
N GLU A 19 -11.80 17.26 5.61
CA GLU A 19 -11.42 18.64 5.90
C GLU A 19 -9.94 18.81 6.27
N GLN A 20 -9.22 17.70 6.52
CA GLN A 20 -7.79 17.71 6.85
C GLN A 20 -6.95 17.52 5.57
N PRO A 21 -6.22 18.55 5.10
CA PRO A 21 -5.53 18.52 3.81
C PRO A 21 -4.14 17.86 3.89
N PHE A 22 -3.99 16.79 4.67
CA PHE A 22 -2.71 16.09 4.78
C PHE A 22 -2.39 15.33 3.49
N ILE A 23 -1.11 15.31 3.14
CA ILE A 23 -0.58 14.59 1.98
C ILE A 23 -0.08 13.23 2.45
N TYR A 24 -0.32 12.18 1.67
CA TYR A 24 0.22 10.85 1.95
C TYR A 24 1.74 10.86 1.85
N ALA A 25 2.42 10.62 2.97
CA ALA A 25 3.88 10.54 3.06
C ALA A 25 4.41 9.09 3.08
N ALA A 26 3.52 8.09 3.19
CA ALA A 26 3.89 6.68 3.12
C ALA A 26 3.04 5.94 2.09
N LEU A 27 3.70 5.17 1.23
CA LEU A 27 3.10 4.37 0.18
C LEU A 27 3.69 2.96 0.21
N VAL A 28 2.88 1.98 -0.19
CA VAL A 28 3.37 0.66 -0.59
C VAL A 28 3.57 0.64 -2.10
N MET A 29 4.70 0.08 -2.54
CA MET A 29 5.02 -0.09 -3.95
C MET A 29 4.88 -1.56 -4.30
N CYS A 30 4.14 -1.87 -5.36
CA CYS A 30 4.02 -3.22 -5.90
C CYS A 30 4.17 -3.22 -7.42
N ARG A 31 4.34 -4.40 -8.00
CA ARG A 31 4.44 -4.64 -9.44
C ARG A 31 3.41 -5.64 -9.89
N ILE A 32 2.99 -5.50 -11.15
CA ILE A 32 2.29 -6.58 -11.84
C ILE A 32 3.29 -7.69 -12.13
N ILE A 33 3.06 -8.86 -11.54
CA ILE A 33 3.93 -10.03 -11.70
C ILE A 33 3.37 -11.06 -12.67
N SER A 34 2.06 -11.05 -12.93
CA SER A 34 1.44 -11.89 -13.95
C SER A 34 0.10 -11.35 -14.43
N ILE A 35 -0.30 -11.75 -15.66
CA ILE A 35 -1.57 -11.40 -16.30
C ILE A 35 -2.29 -12.73 -16.63
N PRO A 36 -3.01 -13.34 -15.68
CA PRO A 36 -3.63 -14.65 -15.87
C PRO A 36 -4.82 -14.65 -16.84
N ALA A 37 -5.43 -13.49 -17.13
CA ALA A 37 -6.49 -13.33 -18.12
C ALA A 37 -6.50 -11.88 -18.65
N GLU A 38 -7.19 -11.64 -19.77
CA GLU A 38 -7.32 -10.32 -20.41
C GLU A 38 -7.79 -9.20 -19.46
N ASN A 39 -8.54 -9.54 -18.42
CA ASN A 39 -9.06 -8.59 -17.44
C ASN A 39 -8.54 -8.81 -16.03
N LYS A 40 -7.51 -9.65 -15.82
CA LYS A 40 -7.01 -9.99 -14.48
C LYS A 40 -5.52 -9.76 -14.36
N LEU A 41 -5.12 -9.11 -13.28
CA LEU A 41 -3.73 -8.83 -12.95
C LEU A 41 -3.40 -9.42 -11.58
N CYS A 42 -2.19 -9.95 -11.44
CA CYS A 42 -1.63 -10.38 -10.16
C CYS A 42 -0.50 -9.42 -9.77
N LEU A 43 -0.58 -8.89 -8.55
CA LEU A 43 0.38 -7.97 -7.96
C LEU A 43 1.14 -8.67 -6.82
N ASP A 44 2.40 -8.31 -6.60
CA ASP A 44 3.22 -8.73 -5.43
C ASP A 44 2.85 -7.99 -4.12
N LEU A 45 1.56 -7.77 -3.89
CA LEU A 45 1.00 -7.05 -2.75
C LEU A 45 0.13 -7.95 -1.86
N GLY A 46 0.71 -8.99 -1.26
CA GLY A 46 0.03 -9.87 -0.32
C GLY A 46 -0.13 -9.33 1.11
N HIS A 47 -0.65 -10.17 2.01
CA HIS A 47 -0.83 -9.85 3.44
C HIS A 47 0.48 -9.54 4.18
N LYS A 48 1.63 -9.96 3.64
CA LYS A 48 2.94 -9.59 4.19
C LYS A 48 3.40 -8.19 3.81
N SER A 49 2.84 -7.62 2.74
CA SER A 49 3.20 -6.30 2.22
C SER A 49 2.17 -5.24 2.61
N ILE A 50 0.94 -5.65 2.94
CA ILE A 50 -0.10 -4.74 3.41
C ILE A 50 -1.05 -5.42 4.41
N ALA A 51 -1.47 -4.66 5.41
CA ALA A 51 -2.27 -5.19 6.49
C ALA A 51 -3.66 -5.67 6.00
N PRO A 52 -4.09 -6.90 6.36
CA PRO A 52 -5.32 -7.50 5.84
C PRO A 52 -6.53 -7.39 6.78
N GLU A 53 -6.48 -6.54 7.80
CA GLU A 53 -7.50 -6.43 8.85
C GLU A 53 -8.85 -5.90 8.33
N ASN A 54 -8.81 -5.14 7.25
CA ASN A 54 -10.01 -4.63 6.59
C ASN A 54 -10.55 -5.62 5.54
N PRO A 55 -11.84 -5.51 5.15
CA PRO A 55 -12.39 -6.23 4.01
C PRO A 55 -11.52 -6.07 2.76
N LEU A 56 -11.50 -7.08 1.88
CA LEU A 56 -10.59 -7.14 0.73
C LEU A 56 -10.56 -5.85 -0.10
N ASN A 57 -11.73 -5.26 -0.39
CA ASN A 57 -11.88 -4.02 -1.16
C ASN A 57 -11.51 -2.73 -0.39
N LYS A 58 -11.01 -2.86 0.84
CA LYS A 58 -10.64 -1.75 1.74
C LYS A 58 -9.27 -2.02 2.37
N ARG A 59 -8.29 -2.50 1.59
CA ARG A 59 -6.91 -2.72 2.09
C ARG A 59 -5.91 -1.70 1.54
N VAL A 60 -6.03 -1.32 0.26
CA VAL A 60 -5.21 -0.29 -0.38
C VAL A 60 -6.03 0.55 -1.35
N HIS A 61 -5.66 1.82 -1.50
CA HIS A 61 -6.10 2.69 -2.58
C HIS A 61 -4.94 2.97 -3.53
N PHE A 62 -5.05 2.57 -4.80
CA PHE A 62 -4.00 2.78 -5.79
C PHE A 62 -4.10 4.16 -6.44
N LEU A 63 -2.99 4.91 -6.43
CA LEU A 63 -2.93 6.28 -6.97
C LEU A 63 -2.92 6.31 -8.51
N ASN A 64 -2.27 5.33 -9.13
CA ASN A 64 -2.12 5.25 -10.58
C ASN A 64 -2.98 4.18 -11.26
N ALA A 65 -3.84 3.50 -10.49
CA ALA A 65 -4.77 2.47 -11.00
C ALA A 65 -6.10 2.51 -10.23
N THR A 66 -7.01 3.39 -10.63
CA THR A 66 -8.23 3.68 -9.86
C THR A 66 -9.47 2.88 -10.29
N VAL A 67 -9.48 2.36 -11.53
CA VAL A 67 -10.62 1.61 -12.09
C VAL A 67 -10.29 0.11 -12.05
N LEU A 68 -10.57 -0.51 -10.91
CA LEU A 68 -10.34 -1.94 -10.68
C LEU A 68 -11.20 -2.49 -9.54
N SER A 69 -11.32 -3.81 -9.47
CA SER A 69 -11.94 -4.54 -8.36
C SER A 69 -10.98 -5.59 -7.80
N PHE A 70 -11.07 -5.84 -6.49
CA PHE A 70 -10.18 -6.80 -5.83
C PHE A 70 -10.87 -8.16 -5.82
N ILE A 71 -10.22 -9.19 -6.36
CA ILE A 71 -10.79 -10.53 -6.52
C ILE A 71 -10.37 -11.47 -5.41
N GLY A 72 -9.12 -11.36 -4.96
CA GLY A 72 -8.60 -12.16 -3.86
C GLY A 72 -7.23 -11.70 -3.43
N GLN A 73 -6.85 -12.00 -2.19
CA GLN A 73 -5.52 -11.74 -1.66
C GLN A 73 -5.02 -12.94 -0.87
N SER A 74 -3.75 -13.24 -1.05
CA SER A 74 -3.00 -14.30 -0.38
C SER A 74 -1.87 -13.70 0.45
N GLU A 75 -1.02 -14.55 0.99
CA GLU A 75 0.16 -14.14 1.76
C GLU A 75 1.10 -13.20 0.98
N GLU A 76 1.30 -13.47 -0.31
CA GLU A 76 2.28 -12.75 -1.16
C GLU A 76 1.64 -11.99 -2.34
N HIS A 77 0.36 -12.28 -2.67
CA HIS A 77 -0.26 -11.77 -3.90
C HIS A 77 -1.62 -11.11 -3.69
N LEU A 78 -1.89 -10.07 -4.47
CA LEU A 78 -3.21 -9.48 -4.67
C LEU A 78 -3.64 -9.69 -6.13
N VAL A 79 -4.82 -10.26 -6.34
CA VAL A 79 -5.44 -10.42 -7.65
C VAL A 79 -6.52 -9.35 -7.82
N VAL A 80 -6.40 -8.58 -8.89
CA VAL A 80 -7.38 -7.55 -9.26
C VAL A 80 -7.98 -7.85 -10.63
N GLU A 81 -9.20 -7.38 -10.83
CA GLU A 81 -9.86 -7.32 -12.13
C GLU A 81 -9.90 -5.87 -12.61
N VAL A 82 -9.60 -5.68 -13.89
CA VAL A 82 -9.49 -4.40 -14.59
C VAL A 82 -10.33 -4.44 -15.87
N GLU A 83 -10.44 -3.34 -16.60
CA GLU A 83 -11.08 -3.34 -17.92
C GLU A 83 -10.30 -4.22 -18.91
N LYS A 84 -11.01 -4.95 -19.78
CA LYS A 84 -10.40 -5.90 -20.75
C LYS A 84 -9.36 -5.27 -21.68
N ASN A 85 -9.53 -4.00 -22.04
CA ASN A 85 -8.65 -3.27 -22.95
C ASN A 85 -7.54 -2.47 -22.22
N HIS A 86 -7.24 -2.81 -20.97
CA HIS A 86 -6.16 -2.19 -20.22
C HIS A 86 -4.81 -2.27 -20.95
N GLN A 87 -3.91 -1.34 -20.66
CA GLN A 87 -2.57 -1.29 -21.26
C GLN A 87 -1.45 -1.73 -20.30
N TRP A 88 -1.82 -2.21 -19.11
CA TRP A 88 -0.88 -2.73 -18.12
C TRP A 88 -0.06 -3.91 -18.62
N LYS A 89 1.21 -3.95 -18.20
CA LYS A 89 2.20 -4.97 -18.54
C LYS A 89 2.81 -5.54 -17.27
N ILE A 90 3.34 -6.76 -17.38
CA ILE A 90 4.19 -7.34 -16.33
C ILE A 90 5.38 -6.40 -16.10
N GLY A 91 5.65 -6.09 -14.83
CA GLY A 91 6.69 -5.17 -14.38
C GLY A 91 6.21 -3.75 -14.12
N ASP A 92 5.02 -3.36 -14.58
CA ASP A 92 4.47 -2.04 -14.29
C ASP A 92 4.29 -1.86 -12.78
N VAL A 93 4.67 -0.67 -12.29
CA VAL A 93 4.72 -0.33 -10.87
C VAL A 93 3.45 0.41 -10.47
N TRP A 94 2.82 -0.05 -9.38
CA TRP A 94 1.67 0.61 -8.77
C TRP A 94 2.03 1.14 -7.38
N TYR A 95 1.47 2.30 -7.06
CA TYR A 95 1.65 2.98 -5.78
C TYR A 95 0.34 2.96 -5.00
N GLY A 96 0.36 2.31 -3.85
CA GLY A 96 -0.78 2.14 -2.98
C GLY A 96 -0.68 2.98 -1.72
N VAL A 97 -1.75 3.71 -1.40
CA VAL A 97 -1.97 4.29 -0.07
C VAL A 97 -2.69 3.22 0.78
N PRO A 98 -2.12 2.77 1.91
CA PRO A 98 -2.82 1.85 2.80
C PRO A 98 -4.14 2.45 3.29
N ILE A 99 -5.14 1.60 3.54
CA ILE A 99 -6.35 2.08 4.24
C ILE A 99 -6.02 2.44 5.69
N HIS A 100 -5.10 1.70 6.30
CA HIS A 100 -4.67 1.92 7.67
C HIS A 100 -3.15 1.79 7.74
N ILE A 101 -2.49 2.92 8.02
CA ILE A 101 -1.03 2.97 7.93
C ILE A 101 -0.34 2.23 9.09
N CYS A 102 -0.90 2.30 10.30
CA CYS A 102 -0.27 1.76 11.52
C CYS A 102 0.09 0.27 11.41
N PRO A 103 -0.85 -0.65 11.10
CA PRO A 103 -0.50 -2.06 10.98
C PRO A 103 0.32 -2.35 9.73
N THR A 104 0.21 -1.52 8.68
CA THR A 104 1.02 -1.67 7.47
C THR A 104 2.48 -1.36 7.75
N VAL A 105 2.81 -0.24 8.39
CA VAL A 105 4.19 0.11 8.79
C VAL A 105 4.79 -0.96 9.70
N ALA A 106 3.97 -1.55 10.58
CA ALA A 106 4.42 -2.62 11.47
C ALA A 106 4.89 -3.89 10.72
N LEU A 107 4.56 -4.07 9.43
CA LEU A 107 5.03 -5.18 8.59
C LEU A 107 6.47 -4.99 8.08
N TYR A 108 7.01 -3.78 8.13
CA TYR A 108 8.29 -3.44 7.53
C TYR A 108 9.38 -3.16 8.56
N ASP A 109 10.55 -3.77 8.36
CA ASP A 109 11.77 -3.44 9.12
C ASP A 109 12.29 -2.05 8.78
N PHE A 110 12.07 -1.61 7.53
CA PHE A 110 12.58 -0.36 7.00
C PHE A 110 11.56 0.38 6.13
N GLY A 111 11.56 1.72 6.24
CA GLY A 111 10.96 2.62 5.25
C GLY A 111 12.05 3.22 4.36
N HIS A 112 11.77 3.33 3.05
CA HIS A 112 12.66 3.98 2.10
C HIS A 112 12.21 5.43 1.87
N GLU A 113 13.05 6.39 2.23
CA GLU A 113 12.78 7.80 1.99
C GLU A 113 13.07 8.16 0.54
N ILE A 114 12.09 8.78 -0.12
CA ILE A 114 12.19 9.24 -1.50
C ILE A 114 12.08 10.77 -1.52
N ILE A 115 13.13 11.45 -1.99
CA ILE A 115 13.17 12.90 -2.14
C ILE A 115 13.29 13.23 -3.63
N SER A 116 12.36 14.02 -4.16
CA SER A 116 12.32 14.40 -5.58
C SER A 116 12.43 13.20 -6.54
N GLY A 117 11.75 12.09 -6.20
CA GLY A 117 11.74 10.87 -7.00
C GLY A 117 13.01 10.01 -6.91
N LYS A 118 13.95 10.33 -6.02
CA LYS A 118 15.19 9.57 -5.82
C LYS A 118 15.28 9.01 -4.40
N PRO A 119 15.81 7.79 -4.22
CA PRO A 119 16.12 7.28 -2.88
C PRO A 119 17.10 8.22 -2.17
N ALA A 120 16.78 8.58 -0.92
CA ALA A 120 17.58 9.50 -0.11
C ALA A 120 18.16 8.81 1.13
N SER A 121 17.31 8.17 1.94
CA SER A 121 17.71 7.48 3.16
C SER A 121 16.84 6.26 3.45
N ILE A 122 17.23 5.46 4.44
CA ILE A 122 16.47 4.30 4.90
C ILE A 122 16.24 4.46 6.40
N TRP A 123 14.97 4.39 6.81
CA TRP A 123 14.53 4.54 8.19
C TRP A 123 14.24 3.18 8.78
N LYS A 124 14.93 2.79 9.87
CA LYS A 124 14.62 1.56 10.59
C LYS A 124 13.39 1.76 11.47
N THR A 125 12.40 0.87 11.36
CA THR A 125 11.23 0.82 12.26
C THR A 125 11.62 0.20 13.59
N ILE A 126 12.35 0.94 14.43
CA ILE A 126 12.95 0.41 15.68
C ILE A 126 11.93 -0.22 16.65
N ALA A 127 10.68 0.22 16.61
CA ALA A 127 9.61 -0.29 17.48
C ALA A 127 9.03 -1.64 17.02
N ARG A 128 9.34 -2.09 15.79
CA ARG A 128 8.82 -3.35 15.24
C ARG A 128 9.26 -4.56 16.06
N ASP A 129 10.48 -4.53 16.57
CA ASP A 129 11.03 -5.57 17.44
C ASP A 129 10.35 -5.62 18.82
N ARG A 130 9.48 -4.65 19.13
CA ARG A 130 8.77 -4.45 20.40
C ARG A 130 9.70 -4.33 21.62
N LYS A 131 10.98 -4.08 21.38
CA LYS A 131 12.03 -4.00 22.38
C LYS A 131 13.17 -3.13 21.84
N ILE A 132 13.58 -2.13 22.63
CA ILE A 132 14.64 -1.18 22.24
C ILE A 132 15.98 -1.54 22.88
N THR A 133 15.96 -2.09 24.10
CA THR A 133 17.13 -2.54 24.88
C THR A 133 16.82 -3.87 25.57
N TYR A 134 17.85 -4.60 26.01
CA TYR A 134 17.78 -5.95 26.60
C TYR A 134 16.95 -6.05 27.87
#